data_AF-A0A432VY19-F1
#
_entry.id   AF-A0A432VY19-F1
#
_cell.length_a   1.000
_cell.length_b   1.000
_cell.length_c   1.000
_cell.angle_alpha   90.00
_cell.angle_beta   90.00
_cell.angle_gamma   90.00
#
_symmetry.space_group_name_H-M   'P 1'
#
loop_
_entity.id
_entity.type
_entity.pdbx_description
1 polymer ?
#
loop_
_entity_poly.entity_id
_entity_poly.type
_entity_poly.pdbx_seq_one_letter_code
_entity_poly.pdbx_strand_id
1 'polypeptide(L)'
;MKTIDLRSDTVTLPSAAMREYMANANVGDDVYGEDETVNALEARVARMLNKESALLCTSGTQSNLLALLSQCQRGEEYLVGEEYHTYRYEAGGAAVLGGIVPQTVAVQADGTLDLEVLAKKVKPNDPHFPVTRLLALENTHTGKVMPTKFLDAARDFTQHHGLKLHLDGARLFNAHIASGASLETLTDGFDSVSVCFSKGLGAPIGSVLAADRETIAKARRWRKMLGGGMRQAGFVAAAIDYAIDHHIQRLQVDHDNAVLLATKLKAQLVAHGIEQVQVEPAVTNMVYVQFTDPVLAQKTAAHCRQKGIMLSSAARMRLVTHLNVTSAYIDLIVEEFIRGIIGD
;
A
#
# COMPACT_ATOMS: atom_id res chain seq x y z
N MET A 1 -23.83 -0.88 19.01
CA MET A 1 -23.66 -1.55 17.70
C MET A 1 -22.16 -1.66 17.43
N LYS A 2 -21.67 -2.75 16.84
CA LYS A 2 -20.26 -2.88 16.45
C LYS A 2 -19.97 -1.85 15.35
N THR A 3 -18.93 -1.05 15.49
CA THR A 3 -18.54 -0.04 14.48
C THR A 3 -18.14 -0.72 13.18
N ILE A 4 -18.68 -0.25 12.06
CA ILE A 4 -18.30 -0.65 10.70
C ILE A 4 -17.38 0.45 10.17
N ASP A 5 -16.12 0.14 9.88
CA ASP A 5 -15.14 1.14 9.46
C ASP A 5 -14.74 0.90 8.01
N LEU A 6 -14.96 1.88 7.13
CA LEU A 6 -14.60 1.83 5.72
C LEU A 6 -13.53 2.87 5.37
N ARG A 7 -12.94 3.55 6.36
CA ARG A 7 -11.96 4.63 6.11
C ARG A 7 -10.68 4.10 5.46
N SER A 8 -10.19 2.97 5.96
CA SER A 8 -9.03 2.26 5.41
C SER A 8 -8.95 0.85 5.99
N ASP A 9 -8.33 -0.05 5.25
CA ASP A 9 -7.84 -1.35 5.73
C ASP A 9 -6.73 -1.27 6.79
N THR A 10 -6.25 -0.08 7.17
CA THR A 10 -5.30 0.12 8.28
C THR A 10 -5.97 0.02 9.65
N VAL A 11 -7.29 -0.01 9.71
CA VAL A 11 -8.08 -0.11 10.95
C VAL A 11 -8.32 -1.57 11.37
N THR A 12 -7.74 -2.52 10.63
CA THR A 12 -7.81 -3.94 10.97
C THR A 12 -7.22 -4.19 12.35
N LEU A 13 -7.82 -5.16 13.06
CA LEU A 13 -7.37 -5.56 14.40
C LEU A 13 -6.89 -7.01 14.37
N PRO A 14 -5.83 -7.35 15.14
CA PRO A 14 -5.37 -8.72 15.28
C PRO A 14 -6.50 -9.63 15.77
N SER A 15 -6.69 -10.75 15.07
CA SER A 15 -7.62 -11.81 15.47
C SER A 15 -7.17 -12.46 16.78
N ALA A 16 -8.07 -13.19 17.44
CA ALA A 16 -7.72 -13.92 18.67
C ALA A 16 -6.56 -14.90 18.43
N ALA A 17 -6.62 -15.68 17.34
CA ALA A 17 -5.58 -16.61 16.96
C ALA A 17 -4.24 -15.92 16.65
N MET A 18 -4.25 -14.76 15.98
CA MET A 18 -3.03 -13.98 15.77
C MET A 18 -2.43 -13.50 17.09
N ARG A 19 -3.26 -13.03 18.04
CA ARG A 19 -2.77 -12.59 19.37
C ARG A 19 -2.14 -13.73 20.15
N GLU A 20 -2.73 -14.92 20.09
CA GLU A 20 -2.17 -16.12 20.70
C GLU A 20 -0.85 -16.53 20.04
N TYR A 21 -0.79 -16.50 18.70
CA TYR A 21 0.45 -16.78 17.96
C TYR A 21 1.57 -15.80 18.33
N MET A 22 1.26 -14.50 18.42
CA MET A 22 2.19 -13.48 18.89
C MET A 22 2.69 -13.78 20.30
N ALA A 23 1.81 -14.14 21.24
CA ALA A 23 2.18 -14.37 22.63
C ALA A 23 3.20 -15.51 22.82
N ASN A 24 3.28 -16.43 21.86
CA ASN A 24 4.18 -17.59 21.89
C ASN A 24 5.45 -17.40 21.02
N ALA A 25 5.74 -16.18 20.55
CA ALA A 25 6.91 -15.91 19.70
C ALA A 25 8.25 -16.10 20.44
N ASN A 26 9.23 -16.70 19.76
CA ASN A 26 10.62 -16.80 20.24
C ASN A 26 11.35 -15.48 19.93
N VAL A 27 11.53 -14.65 20.94
CA VAL A 27 12.08 -13.29 20.78
C VAL A 27 13.52 -13.17 21.25
N GLY A 28 14.22 -12.16 20.73
CA GLY A 28 15.61 -11.83 21.08
C GLY A 28 15.88 -10.35 20.85
N ASP A 29 17.13 -9.91 20.84
CA ASP A 29 17.45 -8.52 20.48
C ASP A 29 17.76 -8.41 18.97
N ASP A 30 16.82 -7.85 18.19
CA ASP A 30 16.97 -7.66 16.73
C ASP A 30 18.17 -6.77 16.35
N VAL A 31 18.64 -5.87 17.24
CA VAL A 31 19.84 -5.07 16.94
C VAL A 31 21.10 -5.94 16.95
N TYR A 32 21.14 -6.98 17.78
CA TYR A 32 22.21 -7.99 17.76
C TYR A 32 21.95 -9.09 16.72
N GLY A 33 20.77 -9.09 16.08
CA GLY A 33 20.36 -10.13 15.12
C GLY A 33 19.95 -11.44 15.79
N GLU A 34 19.55 -11.39 17.06
CA GLU A 34 19.29 -12.57 17.89
C GLU A 34 17.79 -12.90 18.02
N ASP A 35 16.90 -12.13 17.39
CA ASP A 35 15.46 -12.42 17.39
C ASP A 35 15.12 -13.47 16.33
N GLU A 36 14.94 -14.72 16.76
CA GLU A 36 14.67 -15.87 15.90
C GLU A 36 13.43 -15.67 15.02
N THR A 37 12.37 -15.07 15.59
CA THR A 37 11.11 -14.86 14.87
C THR A 37 11.27 -13.79 13.79
N VAL A 38 12.00 -12.70 14.06
CA VAL A 38 12.32 -11.68 13.04
C VAL A 38 13.16 -12.29 11.93
N ASN A 39 14.22 -13.03 12.28
CA ASN A 39 15.12 -13.64 11.30
C ASN A 39 14.38 -14.64 10.38
N ALA A 40 13.51 -15.47 10.95
CA ALA A 40 12.69 -16.40 10.19
C ALA A 40 11.73 -15.68 9.24
N LEU A 41 11.07 -14.61 9.72
CA LEU A 41 10.18 -13.79 8.89
C LEU A 41 10.94 -13.12 7.73
N GLU A 42 12.07 -12.45 8.01
CA GLU A 42 12.87 -11.77 6.98
C GLU A 42 13.30 -12.77 5.89
N ALA A 43 13.77 -13.96 6.27
CA ALA A 43 14.13 -15.01 5.32
C ALA A 43 12.93 -15.54 4.53
N ARG A 44 11.76 -15.68 5.17
CA ARG A 44 10.52 -16.12 4.53
C ARG A 44 10.04 -15.11 3.49
N VAL A 45 9.99 -13.82 3.84
CA VAL A 45 9.55 -12.76 2.93
C VAL A 45 10.53 -12.58 1.77
N ALA A 46 11.84 -12.65 2.02
CA ALA A 46 12.84 -12.60 0.96
C ALA A 46 12.60 -13.70 -0.10
N ARG A 47 12.41 -14.95 0.33
CA ARG A 47 12.07 -16.06 -0.57
C ARG A 47 10.76 -15.84 -1.31
N MET A 48 9.71 -15.42 -0.60
CA MET A 48 8.37 -15.23 -1.19
C MET A 48 8.35 -14.15 -2.29
N LEU A 49 9.23 -13.15 -2.21
CA LEU A 49 9.32 -12.06 -3.19
C LEU A 49 10.47 -12.24 -4.19
N ASN A 50 11.15 -13.39 -4.16
CA ASN A 50 12.35 -13.69 -4.95
C ASN A 50 13.43 -12.59 -4.84
N LYS A 51 13.80 -12.27 -3.60
CA LYS A 51 14.89 -11.35 -3.26
C LYS A 51 15.89 -12.03 -2.33
N GLU A 52 17.12 -11.53 -2.31
CA GLU A 52 18.21 -12.16 -1.56
C GLU A 52 18.08 -11.97 -0.04
N SER A 53 17.48 -10.85 0.38
CA SER A 53 17.35 -10.48 1.79
C SER A 53 16.13 -9.59 2.01
N ALA A 54 15.72 -9.47 3.26
CA ALA A 54 14.65 -8.59 3.68
C ALA A 54 14.92 -7.96 5.05
N LEU A 55 14.16 -6.92 5.37
CA LEU A 55 14.30 -6.13 6.59
C LEU A 55 12.94 -5.74 7.15
N LEU A 56 12.67 -6.11 8.40
CA LEU A 56 11.49 -5.67 9.13
C LEU A 56 11.57 -4.17 9.43
N CYS A 57 10.49 -3.45 9.13
CA CYS A 57 10.33 -2.01 9.30
C CYS A 57 9.14 -1.71 10.21
N THR A 58 9.18 -0.57 10.90
CA THR A 58 8.09 -0.13 11.80
C THR A 58 6.83 0.29 11.05
N SER A 59 6.95 0.69 9.78
CA SER A 59 5.85 1.15 8.93
C SER A 59 6.21 1.07 7.44
N GLY A 60 5.20 1.20 6.57
CA GLY A 60 5.38 1.31 5.12
C GLY A 60 6.18 2.56 4.74
N THR A 61 5.92 3.69 5.40
CA THR A 61 6.69 4.93 5.22
C THR A 61 8.16 4.74 5.54
N GLN A 62 8.51 4.06 6.64
CA GLN A 62 9.91 3.75 6.92
C GLN A 62 10.48 2.80 5.87
N SER A 63 9.74 1.78 5.46
CA SER A 63 10.18 0.82 4.43
C SER A 63 10.53 1.51 3.11
N ASN A 64 9.64 2.38 2.61
CA ASN A 64 9.88 3.17 1.39
C ASN A 64 11.05 4.14 1.55
N LEU A 65 11.10 4.87 2.67
CA LEU A 65 12.20 5.78 2.95
C LEU A 65 13.56 5.06 2.99
N LEU A 66 13.61 3.86 3.60
CA LEU A 66 14.82 3.04 3.60
C LEU A 66 15.21 2.57 2.21
N ALA A 67 14.24 2.22 1.36
CA ALA A 67 14.51 1.86 -0.02
C ALA A 67 15.15 3.03 -0.79
N LEU A 68 14.59 4.23 -0.66
CA LEU A 68 15.09 5.45 -1.30
C LEU A 68 16.49 5.83 -0.79
N LEU A 69 16.69 5.88 0.53
CA LEU A 69 17.98 6.22 1.14
C LEU A 69 19.10 5.20 0.85
N SER A 70 18.74 3.96 0.54
CA SER A 70 19.72 2.91 0.25
C SER A 70 20.14 2.86 -1.22
N GLN A 71 19.36 3.48 -2.10
CA GLN A 71 19.55 3.43 -3.56
C GLN A 71 19.78 4.81 -4.19
N CYS A 72 19.53 5.89 -3.46
CA CYS A 72 19.83 7.27 -3.86
C CYS A 72 20.72 7.95 -2.82
N GLN A 73 21.70 8.70 -3.29
CA GLN A 73 22.57 9.56 -2.50
C GLN A 73 22.03 11.00 -2.46
N ARG A 74 22.62 11.81 -1.58
CA ARG A 74 22.32 13.24 -1.52
C ARG A 74 22.65 13.91 -2.87
N GLY A 75 21.70 14.68 -3.40
CA GLY A 75 21.81 15.33 -4.72
C GLY A 75 21.41 14.44 -5.90
N GLU A 76 21.07 13.18 -5.66
CA GLU A 76 20.44 12.32 -6.65
C GLU A 76 18.92 12.49 -6.62
N GLU A 77 18.26 12.11 -7.71
CA GLU A 77 16.80 12.18 -7.84
C GLU A 77 16.17 10.80 -8.08
N TYR A 78 14.89 10.69 -7.71
CA TYR A 78 14.03 9.57 -8.08
C TYR A 78 12.81 10.06 -8.88
N LEU A 79 12.47 9.31 -9.93
CA LEU A 79 11.28 9.48 -10.73
C LEU A 79 10.09 8.84 -10.00
N VAL A 80 8.95 9.53 -9.95
CA VAL A 80 7.77 9.07 -9.19
C VAL A 80 6.47 9.68 -9.72
N GLY A 81 5.35 8.99 -9.55
CA GLY A 81 4.02 9.54 -9.80
C GLY A 81 3.62 10.61 -8.78
N GLU A 82 2.99 11.70 -9.22
CA GLU A 82 2.58 12.81 -8.34
C GLU A 82 1.52 12.43 -7.28
N GLU A 83 0.83 11.31 -7.48
CA GLU A 83 -0.16 10.77 -6.54
C GLU A 83 0.35 9.56 -5.73
N TYR A 84 1.55 9.06 -6.03
CA TYR A 84 2.11 7.91 -5.32
C TYR A 84 2.52 8.27 -3.89
N HIS A 85 2.41 7.29 -2.99
CA HIS A 85 2.60 7.43 -1.56
C HIS A 85 4.02 7.89 -1.20
N THR A 86 5.03 7.30 -1.85
CA THR A 86 6.46 7.63 -1.69
C THR A 86 6.81 9.09 -1.96
N TYR A 87 5.92 9.84 -2.62
CA TYR A 87 6.03 11.29 -2.79
C TYR A 87 5.00 12.04 -1.94
N ARG A 88 3.71 11.74 -2.14
CA ARG A 88 2.60 12.58 -1.68
C ARG A 88 2.26 12.42 -0.20
N TYR A 89 2.40 11.21 0.35
CA TYR A 89 1.85 10.85 1.68
C TYR A 89 2.92 10.48 2.71
N GLU A 90 4.19 10.84 2.44
CA GLU A 90 5.34 10.55 3.31
C GLU A 90 6.06 11.81 3.77
N ALA A 91 5.36 12.94 3.79
CA ALA A 91 5.84 14.23 4.28
C ALA A 91 7.15 14.71 3.63
N GLY A 92 7.43 14.27 2.39
CA GLY A 92 8.67 14.59 1.69
C GLY A 92 9.93 14.01 2.33
N GLY A 93 9.82 12.90 3.09
CA GLY A 93 10.93 12.32 3.84
C GLY A 93 12.21 12.07 3.03
N ALA A 94 12.09 11.65 1.76
CA ALA A 94 13.22 11.47 0.87
C ALA A 94 14.02 12.78 0.66
N ALA A 95 13.33 13.90 0.46
CA ALA A 95 13.95 15.22 0.31
C ALA A 95 14.48 15.73 1.64
N VAL A 96 13.67 15.70 2.69
CA VAL A 96 13.98 16.31 4.00
C VAL A 96 15.12 15.58 4.72
N LEU A 97 15.11 14.25 4.71
CA LEU A 97 16.05 13.43 5.48
C LEU A 97 17.17 12.84 4.61
N GLY A 98 16.90 12.61 3.33
CA GLY A 98 17.87 12.04 2.39
C GLY A 98 18.60 13.04 1.51
N GLY A 99 18.09 14.27 1.38
CA GLY A 99 18.55 15.20 0.35
C GLY A 99 18.39 14.64 -1.06
N ILE A 100 17.35 13.82 -1.27
CA ILE A 100 16.99 13.20 -2.55
C ILE A 100 15.92 14.05 -3.21
N VAL A 101 16.11 14.42 -4.47
CA VAL A 101 15.16 15.25 -5.21
C VAL A 101 14.03 14.39 -5.78
N PRO A 102 12.74 14.66 -5.47
CA PRO A 102 11.63 14.00 -6.16
C PRO A 102 11.40 14.65 -7.53
N GLN A 103 11.45 13.84 -8.59
CA GLN A 103 11.09 14.26 -9.94
C GLN A 103 9.75 13.62 -10.32
N THR A 104 8.68 14.41 -10.21
CA THR A 104 7.32 13.90 -10.41
C THR A 104 6.89 13.89 -11.88
N VAL A 105 5.96 13.00 -12.19
CA VAL A 105 5.15 12.98 -13.42
C VAL A 105 3.68 12.70 -13.08
N ALA A 106 2.76 13.11 -13.96
CA ALA A 106 1.34 12.83 -13.79
C ALA A 106 1.07 11.31 -13.83
N VAL A 107 0.14 10.84 -13.00
CA VAL A 107 -0.31 9.45 -12.98
C VAL A 107 -1.45 9.26 -13.96
N GLN A 108 -1.41 8.21 -14.77
CA GLN A 108 -2.47 7.89 -15.72
C GLN A 108 -3.71 7.33 -15.00
N ALA A 109 -4.85 7.32 -15.71
CA ALA A 109 -6.11 6.86 -15.14
C ALA A 109 -6.09 5.39 -14.69
N ASP A 110 -5.23 4.55 -15.26
CA ASP A 110 -5.03 3.15 -14.86
C ASP A 110 -4.00 2.98 -13.72
N GLY A 111 -3.39 4.08 -13.25
CA GLY A 111 -2.38 4.11 -12.21
C GLY A 111 -0.94 3.99 -12.74
N THR A 112 -0.72 3.86 -14.04
CA THR A 112 0.62 3.79 -14.65
C THR A 112 1.22 5.18 -14.87
N LEU A 113 2.48 5.22 -15.33
CA LEU A 113 3.18 6.46 -15.70
C LEU A 113 3.51 6.43 -17.20
N ASP A 114 3.49 7.58 -17.86
CA ASP A 114 3.94 7.66 -19.26
C ASP A 114 5.47 7.55 -19.34
N LEU A 115 5.97 6.46 -19.93
CA LEU A 115 7.41 6.18 -20.07
C LEU A 115 8.12 7.17 -21.01
N GLU A 116 7.44 7.73 -22.02
CA GLU A 116 8.01 8.74 -22.90
C GLU A 116 8.19 10.07 -22.16
N VAL A 117 7.23 10.42 -21.30
CA VAL A 117 7.36 11.57 -20.40
C VAL A 117 8.49 11.34 -19.40
N LEU A 118 8.60 10.14 -18.82
CA LEU A 118 9.68 9.79 -17.90
C LEU A 118 11.05 9.87 -18.57
N ALA A 119 11.20 9.41 -19.83
CA ALA A 119 12.46 9.52 -20.58
C ALA A 119 12.95 10.97 -20.67
N LYS A 120 12.04 11.91 -20.91
CA LYS A 120 12.35 13.36 -20.96
C LYS A 120 12.70 13.95 -19.59
N LYS A 121 12.41 13.24 -18.50
CA LYS A 121 12.77 13.63 -17.14
C LYS A 121 14.09 13.04 -16.66
N VAL A 122 14.63 12.01 -17.32
CA VAL A 122 15.98 11.51 -17.04
C VAL A 122 16.99 12.60 -17.38
N LYS A 123 17.79 13.02 -16.41
CA LYS A 123 18.74 14.11 -16.58
C LYS A 123 20.02 13.62 -17.26
N PRO A 124 20.60 14.40 -18.19
CA PRO A 124 21.94 14.10 -18.69
C PRO A 124 22.97 14.26 -17.57
N ASN A 125 24.15 13.66 -17.75
CA ASN A 125 25.28 13.88 -16.85
C ASN A 125 25.85 15.29 -17.07
N ASP A 126 25.29 16.27 -16.37
CA ASP A 126 25.65 17.67 -16.43
C ASP A 126 25.56 18.30 -15.03
N PRO A 127 26.56 19.09 -14.58
CA PRO A 127 26.59 19.69 -13.24
C PRO A 127 25.40 20.59 -12.88
N HIS A 128 24.59 21.04 -13.84
CA HIS A 128 23.39 21.84 -13.59
C HIS A 128 22.22 20.99 -13.04
N PHE A 129 22.25 19.66 -13.18
CA PHE A 129 21.13 18.78 -12.84
C PHE A 129 21.45 17.80 -11.70
N PRO A 130 20.43 17.36 -10.94
CA PRO A 130 20.55 16.17 -10.10
C PRO A 130 20.78 14.91 -10.94
N VAL A 131 21.38 13.88 -10.34
CA VAL A 131 21.62 12.60 -11.01
C VAL A 131 20.40 11.70 -10.87
N THR A 132 19.72 11.35 -11.96
CA THR A 132 18.58 10.41 -11.95
C THR A 132 19.06 9.00 -11.62
N ARG A 133 18.49 8.37 -10.58
CA ARG A 133 18.91 7.04 -10.12
C ARG A 133 17.86 5.98 -10.03
N LEU A 134 16.63 6.36 -9.73
CA LEU A 134 15.61 5.40 -9.35
C LEU A 134 14.26 5.79 -9.93
N LEU A 135 13.48 4.79 -10.36
CA LEU A 135 12.05 4.91 -10.62
C LEU A 135 11.29 4.20 -9.49
N ALA A 136 10.35 4.90 -8.85
CA ALA A 136 9.46 4.34 -7.85
C ALA A 136 8.04 4.16 -8.42
N LEU A 137 7.53 2.93 -8.35
CA LEU A 137 6.17 2.56 -8.75
C LEU A 137 5.34 2.13 -7.53
N GLU A 138 4.01 2.07 -7.69
CA GLU A 138 3.08 1.70 -6.61
C GLU A 138 2.07 0.65 -7.10
N ASN A 139 2.07 -0.57 -6.53
CA ASN A 139 1.11 -1.62 -6.90
C ASN A 139 0.51 -2.29 -5.65
N THR A 140 -0.80 -2.20 -5.42
CA THR A 140 -1.82 -1.47 -6.18
C THR A 140 -1.75 0.05 -6.00
N HIS A 141 -2.17 0.83 -7.01
CA HIS A 141 -2.40 2.27 -6.86
C HIS A 141 -3.91 2.58 -6.90
N THR A 142 -4.45 3.24 -5.87
CA THR A 142 -5.91 3.51 -5.74
C THR A 142 -6.79 2.26 -5.88
N GLY A 143 -6.27 1.09 -5.47
CA GLY A 143 -6.97 -0.19 -5.60
C GLY A 143 -6.95 -0.79 -7.02
N LYS A 144 -6.28 -0.16 -7.99
CA LYS A 144 -6.05 -0.69 -9.34
C LYS A 144 -4.75 -1.48 -9.37
N VAL A 145 -4.79 -2.61 -10.05
CA VAL A 145 -3.62 -3.46 -10.28
C VAL A 145 -2.85 -2.93 -11.48
N MET A 146 -1.55 -2.69 -11.34
CA MET A 146 -0.73 -2.30 -12.48
C MET A 146 -0.69 -3.43 -13.53
N PRO A 147 -0.89 -3.12 -14.83
CA PRO A 147 -0.78 -4.13 -15.88
C PRO A 147 0.63 -4.72 -15.97
N THR A 148 0.76 -6.05 -16.07
CA THR A 148 2.07 -6.72 -16.19
C THR A 148 2.89 -6.19 -17.36
N LYS A 149 2.25 -5.93 -18.52
CA LYS A 149 2.92 -5.32 -19.68
C LYS A 149 3.58 -3.97 -19.37
N PHE A 150 2.97 -3.17 -18.49
CA PHE A 150 3.56 -1.91 -18.05
C PHE A 150 4.76 -2.16 -17.12
N LEU A 151 4.67 -3.14 -16.22
CA LEU A 151 5.78 -3.51 -15.34
C LEU A 151 7.00 -3.99 -16.14
N ASP A 152 6.78 -4.80 -17.18
CA ASP A 152 7.83 -5.25 -18.10
C ASP A 152 8.47 -4.06 -18.83
N ALA A 153 7.64 -3.17 -19.39
CA ALA A 153 8.12 -1.97 -20.07
C ALA A 153 8.88 -1.01 -19.13
N ALA A 154 8.45 -0.89 -17.87
CA ALA A 154 9.14 -0.09 -16.85
C ALA A 154 10.50 -0.71 -16.47
N ARG A 155 10.60 -2.05 -16.47
CA ARG A 155 11.88 -2.74 -16.28
C ARG A 155 12.84 -2.47 -17.43
N ASP A 156 12.37 -2.59 -18.67
CA ASP A 156 13.17 -2.30 -19.87
C ASP A 156 13.63 -0.84 -19.87
N PHE A 157 12.71 0.08 -19.57
CA PHE A 157 13.00 1.51 -19.44
C PHE A 157 14.11 1.79 -18.43
N THR A 158 14.04 1.18 -17.25
CA THR A 158 15.03 1.41 -16.20
C THR A 158 16.37 0.77 -16.54
N GLN A 159 16.39 -0.41 -17.18
CA GLN A 159 17.65 -1.00 -17.68
C GLN A 159 18.30 -0.14 -18.74
N HIS A 160 17.53 0.36 -19.71
CA HIS A 160 18.02 1.22 -20.78
C HIS A 160 18.70 2.49 -20.25
N HIS A 161 18.13 3.09 -19.19
CA HIS A 161 18.65 4.31 -18.57
C HIS A 161 19.60 4.07 -17.38
N GLY A 162 19.93 2.81 -17.06
CA GLY A 162 20.79 2.48 -15.91
C GLY A 162 20.21 2.89 -14.54
N LEU A 163 18.89 2.82 -14.40
CA LEU A 163 18.14 3.19 -13.20
C LEU A 163 17.76 1.94 -12.37
N LYS A 164 17.64 2.16 -11.06
CA LYS A 164 17.01 1.22 -10.13
C LYS A 164 15.49 1.31 -10.22
N LEU A 165 14.80 0.21 -9.92
CA LEU A 165 13.35 0.13 -9.90
C LEU A 165 12.84 -0.31 -8.52
N HIS A 166 12.07 0.54 -7.86
CA HIS A 166 11.47 0.26 -6.55
C HIS A 166 9.96 0.10 -6.65
N LEU A 167 9.42 -0.89 -5.95
CA LEU A 167 7.98 -1.08 -5.77
C LEU A 167 7.53 -0.71 -4.36
N ASP A 168 6.67 0.30 -4.26
CA ASP A 168 5.74 0.41 -3.13
C ASP A 168 4.62 -0.63 -3.33
N GLY A 169 4.80 -1.77 -2.69
CA GLY A 169 3.89 -2.90 -2.64
C GLY A 169 3.03 -2.90 -1.39
N ALA A 170 2.63 -1.73 -0.86
CA ALA A 170 1.80 -1.62 0.33
C ALA A 170 0.51 -2.47 0.27
N ARG A 171 0.03 -2.79 -0.92
CA ARG A 171 -1.09 -3.73 -1.16
C ARG A 171 -0.75 -4.77 -2.23
N LEU A 172 0.51 -5.22 -2.27
CA LEU A 172 0.98 -6.22 -3.24
C LEU A 172 0.15 -7.51 -3.21
N PHE A 173 -0.27 -7.97 -2.03
CA PHE A 173 -1.12 -9.16 -1.94
C PHE A 173 -2.53 -8.96 -2.52
N ASN A 174 -3.07 -7.74 -2.53
CA ASN A 174 -4.30 -7.45 -3.27
C ASN A 174 -4.07 -7.56 -4.77
N ALA A 175 -2.93 -7.06 -5.27
CA ALA A 175 -2.55 -7.23 -6.68
C ALA A 175 -2.35 -8.70 -7.05
N HIS A 176 -1.70 -9.48 -6.20
CA HIS A 176 -1.53 -10.93 -6.35
C HIS A 176 -2.88 -11.65 -6.50
N ILE A 177 -3.81 -11.43 -5.57
CA ILE A 177 -5.12 -12.09 -5.59
C ILE A 177 -5.96 -11.65 -6.79
N ALA A 178 -6.03 -10.35 -7.08
CA ALA A 178 -6.87 -9.85 -8.17
C ALA A 178 -6.34 -10.16 -9.58
N SER A 179 -5.02 -10.27 -9.75
CA SER A 179 -4.42 -10.62 -11.05
C SER A 179 -4.26 -12.12 -11.26
N GLY A 180 -4.20 -12.92 -10.17
CA GLY A 180 -3.82 -14.32 -10.21
C GLY A 180 -2.33 -14.57 -10.51
N ALA A 181 -1.52 -13.53 -10.72
CA ALA A 181 -0.08 -13.65 -10.95
C ALA A 181 0.64 -13.97 -9.63
N SER A 182 1.68 -14.80 -9.66
CA SER A 182 2.47 -15.09 -8.45
C SER A 182 3.17 -13.83 -7.92
N LEU A 183 3.48 -13.81 -6.62
CA LEU A 183 4.26 -12.71 -6.03
C LEU A 183 5.60 -12.56 -6.74
N GLU A 184 6.27 -13.67 -7.03
CA GLU A 184 7.48 -13.74 -7.86
C GLU A 184 7.33 -12.98 -9.18
N THR A 185 6.30 -13.27 -9.98
CA THR A 185 6.06 -12.58 -11.25
C THR A 185 5.82 -11.09 -11.06
N LEU A 186 5.13 -10.69 -10.00
CA LEU A 186 4.85 -9.28 -9.72
C LEU A 186 6.08 -8.52 -9.19
N THR A 187 7.09 -9.20 -8.66
CA THR A 187 8.27 -8.58 -8.03
C THR A 187 9.57 -8.80 -8.79
N ASP A 188 9.61 -9.66 -9.81
CA ASP A 188 10.84 -10.09 -10.48
C ASP A 188 11.66 -8.91 -11.02
N GLY A 189 11.01 -8.00 -11.75
CA GLY A 189 11.67 -6.82 -12.35
C GLY A 189 12.17 -5.77 -11.35
N PHE A 190 11.78 -5.83 -10.07
CA PHE A 190 12.10 -4.79 -9.11
C PHE A 190 13.43 -5.03 -8.39
N ASP A 191 14.27 -4.00 -8.28
CA ASP A 191 15.49 -4.06 -7.47
C ASP A 191 15.16 -4.10 -5.96
N SER A 192 14.04 -3.48 -5.56
CA SER A 192 13.57 -3.48 -4.17
C SER A 192 12.05 -3.41 -4.09
N VAL A 193 11.47 -4.07 -3.08
CA VAL A 193 10.02 -4.15 -2.85
C VAL A 193 9.71 -3.86 -1.39
N SER A 194 8.84 -2.89 -1.16
CA SER A 194 8.27 -2.59 0.16
C SER A 194 6.90 -3.27 0.26
N VAL A 195 6.65 -4.07 1.30
CA VAL A 195 5.36 -4.76 1.49
C VAL A 195 4.80 -4.44 2.86
N CYS A 196 3.52 -4.08 2.93
CA CYS A 196 2.83 -3.82 4.21
C CYS A 196 2.00 -5.02 4.66
N PHE A 197 2.03 -5.27 5.98
CA PHE A 197 1.23 -6.32 6.60
C PHE A 197 0.17 -5.75 7.55
N SER A 198 0.32 -4.49 7.96
CA SER A 198 -0.62 -3.78 8.83
C SER A 198 -1.80 -3.10 8.10
N LYS A 199 -2.31 -3.78 7.07
CA LYS A 199 -3.45 -3.35 6.25
C LYS A 199 -4.47 -4.49 6.13
N GLY A 200 -4.84 -4.89 4.91
CA GLY A 200 -5.78 -6.01 4.66
C GLY A 200 -5.35 -7.36 5.25
N LEU A 201 -4.05 -7.53 5.55
CA LEU A 201 -3.51 -8.71 6.22
C LEU A 201 -3.67 -8.70 7.75
N GLY A 202 -4.04 -7.57 8.36
CA GLY A 202 -4.48 -7.53 9.76
C GLY A 202 -3.39 -7.64 10.84
N ALA A 203 -2.11 -7.64 10.47
CA ALA A 203 -1.05 -7.48 11.47
C ALA A 203 -1.19 -6.11 12.16
N PRO A 204 -0.87 -5.96 13.46
CA PRO A 204 -1.06 -4.68 14.14
C PRO A 204 -0.08 -3.61 13.68
N ILE A 205 1.14 -4.00 13.33
CA ILE A 205 2.25 -3.12 12.97
C ILE A 205 3.08 -3.85 11.90
N GLY A 206 3.74 -3.08 11.05
CA GLY A 206 4.92 -3.55 10.34
C GLY A 206 4.77 -3.66 8.83
N SER A 207 5.92 -3.46 8.20
CA SER A 207 6.19 -3.64 6.78
C SER A 207 7.54 -4.31 6.63
N VAL A 208 7.82 -4.87 5.46
CA VAL A 208 9.11 -5.49 5.15
C VAL A 208 9.64 -4.90 3.86
N LEU A 209 10.91 -4.48 3.87
CA LEU A 209 11.66 -4.13 2.66
C LEU A 209 12.44 -5.35 2.21
N ALA A 210 12.29 -5.79 0.97
CA ALA A 210 13.06 -6.89 0.38
C ALA A 210 13.88 -6.40 -0.83
N ALA A 211 15.14 -6.79 -0.92
CA ALA A 211 16.08 -6.37 -1.97
C ALA A 211 17.31 -7.31 -2.01
N ASP A 212 18.33 -6.94 -2.79
CA ASP A 212 19.65 -7.56 -2.69
C ASP A 212 20.31 -7.34 -1.31
N ARG A 213 21.31 -8.17 -0.98
CA ARG A 213 21.99 -8.11 0.33
C ARG A 213 22.68 -6.76 0.60
N GLU A 214 23.21 -6.11 -0.44
CA GLU A 214 23.92 -4.84 -0.29
C GLU A 214 22.96 -3.71 0.09
N THR A 215 21.82 -3.64 -0.60
CA THR A 215 20.74 -2.69 -0.37
C THR A 215 20.15 -2.89 1.02
N ILE A 216 19.89 -4.13 1.44
CA ILE A 216 19.40 -4.41 2.80
C ILE A 216 20.43 -4.05 3.89
N ALA A 217 21.73 -4.26 3.64
CA ALA A 217 22.77 -3.84 4.58
C ALA A 217 22.81 -2.31 4.76
N LYS A 218 22.67 -1.54 3.67
CA LYS A 218 22.51 -0.07 3.71
C LYS A 218 21.22 0.33 4.44
N ALA A 219 20.11 -0.32 4.11
CA ALA A 219 18.81 -0.07 4.73
C ALA A 219 18.85 -0.33 6.25
N ARG A 220 19.54 -1.37 6.72
CA ARG A 220 19.66 -1.67 8.16
C ARG A 220 20.39 -0.56 8.91
N ARG A 221 21.40 0.08 8.29
CA ARG A 221 22.08 1.27 8.86
C ARG A 221 21.13 2.47 8.93
N TRP A 222 20.43 2.77 7.85
CA TRP A 222 19.43 3.85 7.84
C TRP A 222 18.29 3.58 8.83
N ARG A 223 17.84 2.34 8.97
CA ARG A 223 16.82 1.92 9.94
C ARG A 223 17.26 2.25 11.36
N LYS A 224 18.54 2.01 11.69
CA LYS A 224 19.10 2.37 13.00
C LYS A 224 19.10 3.88 13.22
N MET A 225 19.48 4.66 12.21
CA MET A 225 19.53 6.13 12.28
C MET A 225 18.12 6.75 12.42
N LEU A 226 17.15 6.21 11.69
CA LEU A 226 15.75 6.65 11.71
C LEU A 226 14.94 6.08 12.88
N GLY A 227 15.58 5.41 13.84
CA GLY A 227 14.93 4.89 15.05
C GLY A 227 14.05 3.66 14.85
N GLY A 228 14.14 2.96 13.71
CA GLY A 228 13.39 1.72 13.45
C GLY A 228 14.04 0.43 13.94
N GLY A 229 15.26 0.50 14.49
CA GLY A 229 15.95 -0.66 15.06
C GLY A 229 15.37 -1.01 16.43
N MET A 230 14.39 -1.91 16.44
CA MET A 230 13.67 -2.39 17.63
C MET A 230 14.47 -3.48 18.38
N ARG A 231 14.02 -3.88 19.57
CA ARG A 231 14.60 -4.97 20.37
C ARG A 231 13.87 -6.29 20.10
N GLN A 232 13.02 -6.73 21.03
CA GLN A 232 12.20 -7.95 20.91
C GLN A 232 11.03 -7.73 19.94
N ALA A 233 11.35 -7.50 18.67
CA ALA A 233 10.38 -7.28 17.60
C ALA A 233 9.75 -8.59 17.09
N GLY A 234 10.16 -9.75 17.59
CA GLY A 234 9.59 -11.05 17.25
C GLY A 234 8.09 -11.14 17.48
N PHE A 235 7.52 -10.38 18.44
CA PHE A 235 6.07 -10.27 18.60
C PHE A 235 5.38 -9.64 17.38
N VAL A 236 6.00 -8.64 16.76
CA VAL A 236 5.51 -8.04 15.51
C VAL A 236 5.70 -9.02 14.36
N ALA A 237 6.87 -9.66 14.30
CA ALA A 237 7.18 -10.62 13.24
C ALA A 237 6.23 -11.83 13.25
N ALA A 238 5.88 -12.35 14.42
CA ALA A 238 4.92 -13.44 14.58
C ALA A 238 3.53 -13.06 14.04
N ALA A 239 3.07 -11.83 14.27
CA ALA A 239 1.79 -11.37 13.73
C ALA A 239 1.79 -11.37 12.19
N ILE A 240 2.90 -10.95 11.60
CA ILE A 240 3.09 -10.91 10.15
C ILE A 240 3.15 -12.35 9.60
N ASP A 241 3.94 -13.22 10.22
CA ASP A 241 4.11 -14.61 9.83
C ASP A 241 2.77 -15.36 9.82
N TYR A 242 1.97 -15.21 10.89
CA TYR A 242 0.59 -15.70 10.95
C TYR A 242 -0.26 -15.16 9.79
N ALA A 243 -0.16 -13.86 9.49
CA ALA A 243 -0.94 -13.26 8.42
C ALA A 243 -0.58 -13.81 7.03
N ILE A 244 0.69 -14.17 6.80
CA ILE A 244 1.13 -14.80 5.54
C ILE A 244 0.43 -16.15 5.34
N ASP A 245 0.33 -16.98 6.38
CA ASP A 245 -0.31 -18.30 6.29
C ASP A 245 -1.83 -18.23 6.20
N HIS A 246 -2.46 -17.26 6.87
CA HIS A 246 -3.90 -17.30 7.10
C HIS A 246 -4.69 -16.20 6.38
N HIS A 247 -4.07 -15.07 6.05
CA HIS A 247 -4.80 -13.86 5.64
C HIS A 247 -4.61 -13.44 4.18
N ILE A 248 -3.71 -14.07 3.41
CA ILE A 248 -3.53 -13.73 1.98
C ILE A 248 -4.75 -14.13 1.16
N GLN A 249 -5.11 -15.42 1.14
CA GLN A 249 -6.18 -15.93 0.27
C GLN A 249 -7.55 -15.30 0.57
N ARG A 250 -7.82 -15.02 1.84
CA ARG A 250 -9.06 -14.39 2.25
C ARG A 250 -9.22 -12.96 1.71
N LEU A 251 -8.17 -12.28 1.22
CA LEU A 251 -8.29 -10.96 0.57
C LEU A 251 -9.31 -10.98 -0.58
N GLN A 252 -9.54 -12.13 -1.22
CA GLN A 252 -10.62 -12.29 -2.20
C GLN A 252 -11.98 -11.86 -1.63
N VAL A 253 -12.25 -12.17 -0.35
CA VAL A 253 -13.48 -11.76 0.34
C VAL A 253 -13.59 -10.23 0.45
N ASP A 254 -12.47 -9.51 0.61
CA ASP A 254 -12.52 -8.04 0.59
C ASP A 254 -12.88 -7.52 -0.80
N HIS A 255 -12.32 -8.15 -1.84
CA HIS A 255 -12.55 -7.76 -3.22
C HIS A 255 -14.01 -7.99 -3.59
N ASP A 256 -14.54 -9.18 -3.28
CA ASP A 256 -15.94 -9.53 -3.49
C ASP A 256 -16.88 -8.57 -2.77
N ASN A 257 -16.57 -8.21 -1.52
CA ASN A 257 -17.36 -7.25 -0.75
C ASN A 257 -17.30 -5.83 -1.34
N ALA A 258 -16.14 -5.39 -1.86
CA ALA A 258 -16.01 -4.09 -2.51
C ALA A 258 -16.78 -4.04 -3.83
N VAL A 259 -16.71 -5.11 -4.63
CA VAL A 259 -17.51 -5.25 -5.86
C VAL A 259 -19.01 -5.27 -5.56
N LEU A 260 -19.41 -6.00 -4.51
CA LEU A 260 -20.81 -6.04 -4.07
C LEU A 260 -21.30 -4.66 -3.61
N LEU A 261 -20.49 -3.96 -2.80
CA LEU A 261 -20.77 -2.60 -2.33
C LEU A 261 -20.91 -1.63 -3.50
N ALA A 262 -19.96 -1.62 -4.43
CA ALA A 262 -19.98 -0.73 -5.59
C ALA A 262 -21.21 -0.97 -6.47
N THR A 263 -21.51 -2.25 -6.75
CA THR A 263 -22.69 -2.67 -7.53
C THR A 263 -23.99 -2.21 -6.87
N LYS A 264 -24.16 -2.47 -5.57
CA LYS A 264 -25.38 -2.11 -4.84
C LYS A 264 -25.57 -0.61 -4.69
N LEU A 265 -24.51 0.15 -4.39
CA LEU A 265 -24.57 1.61 -4.35
C LEU A 265 -24.99 2.17 -5.70
N LYS A 266 -24.35 1.73 -6.80
CA LYS A 266 -24.70 2.17 -8.15
C LYS A 266 -26.18 1.88 -8.48
N ALA A 267 -26.67 0.69 -8.15
CA ALA A 267 -28.06 0.32 -8.39
C ALA A 267 -29.05 1.21 -7.61
N GLN A 268 -28.76 1.51 -6.34
CA GLN A 268 -29.63 2.34 -5.50
C GLN A 268 -29.61 3.82 -5.92
N LEU A 269 -28.46 4.35 -6.34
CA LEU A 269 -28.36 5.71 -6.88
C LEU A 269 -29.24 5.87 -8.12
N VAL A 270 -29.19 4.90 -9.03
CA VAL A 270 -30.05 4.86 -10.23
C VAL A 270 -31.53 4.76 -9.86
N ALA A 271 -31.88 3.89 -8.93
CA ALA A 271 -33.27 3.69 -8.49
C ALA A 271 -33.90 4.95 -7.87
N HIS A 272 -33.09 5.81 -7.22
CA HIS A 272 -33.54 7.07 -6.63
C HIS A 272 -33.30 8.30 -7.51
N GLY A 273 -32.80 8.12 -8.75
CA GLY A 273 -32.52 9.24 -9.66
C GLY A 273 -31.42 10.20 -9.19
N ILE A 274 -30.44 9.70 -8.43
CA ILE A 274 -29.34 10.50 -7.87
C ILE A 274 -28.20 10.57 -8.89
N GLU A 275 -28.11 11.67 -9.64
CA GLU A 275 -27.08 11.88 -10.68
C GLU A 275 -25.82 12.58 -10.15
N GLN A 276 -25.94 13.30 -9.04
CA GLN A 276 -24.86 14.06 -8.39
C GLN A 276 -23.81 13.19 -7.68
N VAL A 277 -23.98 11.86 -7.70
CA VAL A 277 -23.07 10.89 -7.09
C VAL A 277 -22.76 9.77 -8.08
N GLN A 278 -21.47 9.52 -8.34
CA GLN A 278 -21.01 8.48 -9.25
C GLN A 278 -20.14 7.46 -8.50
N VAL A 279 -20.30 6.18 -8.81
CA VAL A 279 -19.53 5.09 -8.19
C VAL A 279 -18.59 4.48 -9.23
N GLU A 280 -17.29 4.49 -8.93
CA GLU A 280 -16.28 3.83 -9.75
C GLU A 280 -16.35 2.29 -9.57
N PRO A 281 -16.11 1.50 -10.62
CA PRO A 281 -15.97 0.05 -10.48
C PRO A 281 -14.82 -0.33 -9.54
N ALA A 282 -15.05 -1.30 -8.67
CA ALA A 282 -14.02 -1.86 -7.80
C ALA A 282 -13.29 -3.03 -8.49
N VAL A 283 -11.97 -3.09 -8.33
CA VAL A 283 -11.11 -4.20 -8.80
C VAL A 283 -10.55 -5.00 -7.62
N THR A 284 -10.14 -4.30 -6.56
CA THR A 284 -9.66 -4.91 -5.32
C THR A 284 -10.54 -4.50 -4.15
N ASN A 285 -9.98 -4.06 -3.02
CA ASN A 285 -10.73 -3.75 -1.79
C ASN A 285 -11.15 -2.27 -1.67
N MET A 286 -11.17 -1.51 -2.76
CA MET A 286 -11.51 -0.08 -2.73
C MET A 286 -12.68 0.23 -3.65
N VAL A 287 -13.62 1.01 -3.13
CA VAL A 287 -14.71 1.66 -3.87
C VAL A 287 -14.51 3.16 -3.77
N TYR A 288 -14.51 3.84 -4.92
CA TYR A 288 -14.51 5.30 -4.98
C TYR A 288 -15.89 5.80 -5.35
N VAL A 289 -16.38 6.78 -4.58
CA VAL A 289 -17.66 7.43 -4.80
C VAL A 289 -17.43 8.93 -4.97
N GLN A 290 -17.68 9.44 -6.17
CA GLN A 290 -17.50 10.83 -6.53
C GLN A 290 -18.81 11.60 -6.32
N PHE A 291 -18.79 12.56 -5.40
CA PHE A 291 -19.84 13.55 -5.22
C PHE A 291 -19.50 14.80 -6.04
N THR A 292 -20.47 15.37 -6.74
CA THR A 292 -20.29 16.70 -7.38
C THR A 292 -20.32 17.82 -6.34
N ASP A 293 -21.05 17.64 -5.23
CA ASP A 293 -21.09 18.55 -4.09
C ASP A 293 -20.31 17.97 -2.87
N PRO A 294 -19.19 18.59 -2.48
CA PRO A 294 -18.46 18.19 -1.27
C PRO A 294 -19.28 18.27 0.03
N VAL A 295 -20.27 19.16 0.12
CA VAL A 295 -21.12 19.29 1.31
C VAL A 295 -22.04 18.08 1.45
N LEU A 296 -22.57 17.56 0.34
CA LEU A 296 -23.35 16.33 0.34
C LEU A 296 -22.52 15.12 0.80
N ALA A 297 -21.25 15.02 0.36
CA ALA A 297 -20.34 13.98 0.84
C ALA A 297 -20.14 14.05 2.37
N GLN A 298 -19.96 15.26 2.92
CA GLN A 298 -19.81 15.47 4.36
C GLN A 298 -21.08 15.12 5.14
N LYS A 299 -22.26 15.52 4.64
CA LYS A 299 -23.56 15.16 5.24
C LYS A 299 -23.79 13.66 5.25
N THR A 300 -23.52 13.00 4.12
CA THR A 300 -23.63 11.53 3.99
C THR A 300 -22.72 10.83 5.00
N ALA A 301 -21.46 11.26 5.10
CA ALA A 301 -20.51 10.70 6.07
C ALA A 301 -20.96 10.95 7.53
N ALA A 302 -21.50 12.13 7.83
CA ALA A 302 -22.01 12.47 9.16
C ALA A 302 -23.23 11.62 9.54
N HIS A 303 -24.16 11.39 8.62
CA HIS A 303 -25.31 10.50 8.78
C HIS A 303 -24.86 9.07 9.10
N CYS A 304 -24.02 8.49 8.22
CA CYS A 304 -23.45 7.14 8.40
C CYS A 304 -22.75 7.00 9.76
N ARG A 305 -22.03 8.03 10.21
CA ARG A 305 -21.36 8.03 11.52
C ARG A 305 -22.33 7.89 12.68
N GLN A 306 -23.51 8.52 12.62
CA GLN A 306 -24.55 8.37 13.66
C GLN A 306 -25.10 6.94 13.73
N LYS A 307 -25.00 6.19 12.64
CA LYS A 307 -25.39 4.77 12.53
C LYS A 307 -24.24 3.81 12.83
N GLY A 308 -23.07 4.32 13.22
CA GLY A 308 -21.88 3.52 13.52
C GLY A 308 -21.10 3.07 12.29
N ILE A 309 -21.31 3.69 11.13
CA ILE A 309 -20.58 3.45 9.88
C ILE A 309 -19.58 4.60 9.67
N MET A 310 -18.28 4.30 9.74
CA MET A 310 -17.22 5.30 9.62
C MET A 310 -16.75 5.41 8.18
N LEU A 311 -16.98 6.58 7.58
CA LEU A 311 -16.58 6.91 6.22
C LEU A 311 -15.56 8.06 6.20
N SER A 312 -14.84 8.21 5.09
CA SER A 312 -14.14 9.46 4.79
C SER A 312 -15.16 10.53 4.35
N SER A 313 -14.80 11.81 4.43
CA SER A 313 -15.70 12.94 4.09
C SER A 313 -15.24 13.74 2.86
N ALA A 314 -14.35 13.15 2.04
CA ALA A 314 -13.85 13.78 0.83
C ALA A 314 -14.88 13.72 -0.30
N ALA A 315 -14.86 14.69 -1.22
CA ALA A 315 -15.75 14.72 -2.38
C ALA A 315 -15.56 13.48 -3.28
N ARG A 316 -14.31 13.07 -3.50
CA ARG A 316 -13.98 11.72 -3.98
C ARG A 316 -13.82 10.80 -2.78
N MET A 317 -14.93 10.27 -2.29
CA MET A 317 -14.97 9.46 -1.09
C MET A 317 -14.38 8.08 -1.36
N ARG A 318 -13.43 7.66 -0.53
CA ARG A 318 -12.85 6.32 -0.59
C ARG A 318 -13.47 5.44 0.50
N LEU A 319 -13.97 4.29 0.09
CA LEU A 319 -14.50 3.23 0.94
C LEU A 319 -13.59 2.00 0.79
N VAL A 320 -13.09 1.45 1.89
CA VAL A 320 -12.12 0.35 1.87
C VAL A 320 -12.64 -0.83 2.66
N THR A 321 -12.82 -1.97 2.01
CA THR A 321 -13.18 -3.23 2.66
C THR A 321 -11.94 -3.92 3.24
N HIS A 322 -12.15 -4.68 4.31
CA HIS A 322 -11.10 -5.43 5.01
C HIS A 322 -11.75 -6.53 5.87
N LEU A 323 -10.93 -7.38 6.50
CA LEU A 323 -11.35 -8.56 7.28
C LEU A 323 -12.38 -8.30 8.40
N ASN A 324 -12.63 -7.04 8.81
CA ASN A 324 -13.64 -6.69 9.80
C ASN A 324 -14.96 -6.16 9.20
N VAL A 325 -15.02 -6.00 7.87
CA VAL A 325 -16.22 -5.63 7.10
C VAL A 325 -16.69 -6.86 6.33
N THR A 326 -17.70 -7.55 6.89
CA THR A 326 -18.30 -8.75 6.30
C THR A 326 -19.43 -8.42 5.34
N SER A 327 -19.77 -9.35 4.44
CA SER A 327 -20.89 -9.24 3.50
C SER A 327 -22.23 -8.90 4.19
N ALA A 328 -22.44 -9.38 5.42
CA ALA A 328 -23.63 -9.09 6.23
C ALA A 328 -23.85 -7.60 6.55
N TYR A 329 -22.81 -6.76 6.44
CA TYR A 329 -22.94 -5.31 6.65
C TYR A 329 -23.25 -4.54 5.37
N ILE A 330 -23.06 -5.13 4.18
CA ILE A 330 -23.08 -4.38 2.91
C ILE A 330 -24.46 -3.78 2.65
N ASP A 331 -25.54 -4.50 2.94
CA ASP A 331 -26.90 -3.97 2.76
C ASP A 331 -27.18 -2.78 3.68
N LEU A 332 -26.80 -2.89 4.96
CA LEU A 332 -26.92 -1.79 5.92
C LEU A 332 -26.09 -0.57 5.50
N ILE A 333 -24.86 -0.80 5.03
CA ILE A 333 -23.98 0.28 4.55
C ILE A 333 -24.66 1.02 3.40
N VAL A 334 -25.17 0.27 2.41
CA VAL A 334 -25.82 0.85 1.22
C VAL A 334 -27.07 1.62 1.62
N GLU A 335 -27.93 1.05 2.46
CA GLU A 335 -29.16 1.69 2.94
C GLU A 335 -28.87 3.03 3.63
N GLU A 336 -27.96 3.04 4.60
CA GLU A 336 -27.64 4.26 5.35
C GLU A 336 -26.85 5.28 4.51
N PHE A 337 -26.04 4.83 3.56
CA PHE A 337 -25.37 5.73 2.61
C PHE A 337 -26.39 6.47 1.75
N ILE A 338 -27.41 5.78 1.24
CA ILE A 338 -28.46 6.38 0.42
C ILE A 338 -29.36 7.31 1.25
N ARG A 339 -29.74 6.91 2.47
CA ARG A 339 -30.45 7.80 3.40
C ARG A 339 -29.67 9.08 3.70
N GLY A 340 -28.36 8.96 3.90
CA GLY A 340 -27.48 10.11 4.11
C GLY A 340 -27.41 11.07 2.92
N ILE A 341 -27.71 10.61 1.71
CA ILE A 341 -27.84 11.46 0.51
C ILE A 341 -29.21 12.12 0.43
N ILE A 342 -30.28 11.37 0.71
CA ILE A 342 -31.67 11.84 0.55
C ILE A 342 -32.10 12.76 1.71
N GLY A 343 -31.58 12.53 2.92
CA GLY A 343 -31.85 13.33 4.10
C GLY A 343 -33.02 12.84 4.97
N ASP A 344 -33.27 11.53 4.98
CA ASP A 344 -34.36 10.86 5.75
C ASP A 344 -33.97 10.48 7.19
#